data_AF-A0A6C0F9I3-F1
#
_entry.id   AF-A0A6C0F9I3-F1
#
_cell.length_a   1.000
_cell.length_b   1.000
_cell.length_c   1.000
_cell.angle_alpha   90.00
_cell.angle_beta   90.00
_cell.angle_gamma   90.00
#
_symmetry.space_group_name_H-M   'P 1'
#
loop_
_entity.id
_entity.type
_entity.pdbx_description
1 polymer ?
#
loop_
_entity_poly.entity_id
_entity_poly.type
_entity_poly.pdbx_seq_one_letter_code
_entity_poly.pdbx_strand_id
1 'polypeptide(L)'
;MYYLNMVNCRLSFNLTLLFFVINLIILYNIATNTKKINRKKQKPMYIRKQRQIKHMPINIPTQSIKPYSQIGILHNNNKILPLMGRQVHSGSYKWNYHTMTNNHIPIRIPLENNGKNCEGANGCKELYSNDTIYLPEYNDKFTIKLYDKTPRYIPYI
;
A
#
# COMPACT_ATOMS: atom_id res chain seq x y z
N MET A 1 63.53 -75.74 27.44
CA MET A 1 63.10 -74.65 26.54
C MET A 1 61.64 -74.17 26.78
N TYR A 2 61.03 -74.38 27.96
CA TYR A 2 59.63 -73.98 28.22
C TYR A 2 59.45 -72.71 29.10
N TYR A 3 60.51 -72.24 29.76
CA TYR A 3 60.42 -71.10 30.68
C TYR A 3 60.38 -69.74 29.96
N LEU A 4 61.01 -69.63 28.77
CA LEU A 4 61.02 -68.41 27.95
C LEU A 4 59.64 -68.07 27.35
N ASN A 5 58.83 -69.09 27.02
CA ASN A 5 57.49 -68.88 26.46
C ASN A 5 56.47 -68.42 27.51
N MET A 6 56.64 -68.80 28.78
CA MET A 6 55.71 -68.40 29.86
C MET A 6 55.91 -66.95 30.31
N VAL A 7 57.14 -66.43 30.26
CA VAL A 7 57.46 -65.03 30.56
C VAL A 7 56.98 -64.09 29.43
N ASN A 8 57.15 -64.49 28.17
CA ASN A 8 56.66 -63.72 27.01
C ASN A 8 55.13 -63.66 26.93
N CYS A 9 54.42 -64.70 27.38
CA CYS A 9 52.96 -64.72 27.43
C CYS A 9 52.39 -63.79 28.52
N ARG A 10 53.04 -63.72 29.69
CA ARG A 10 52.68 -62.76 30.75
C ARG A 10 53.02 -61.31 30.38
N LEU A 11 54.13 -61.09 29.67
CA LEU A 11 54.53 -59.76 29.21
C LEU A 11 53.61 -59.22 28.10
N SER A 12 53.22 -60.07 27.14
CA SER A 12 52.29 -59.70 26.06
C SER A 12 50.87 -59.43 26.57
N PHE A 13 50.36 -60.23 27.52
CA PHE A 13 49.05 -59.99 28.13
C PHE A 13 49.01 -58.65 28.88
N ASN A 14 50.04 -58.34 29.68
CA ASN A 14 50.16 -57.05 30.37
C ASN A 14 50.27 -55.87 29.41
N LEU A 15 50.97 -56.03 28.28
CA LEU A 15 51.09 -54.98 27.27
C LEU A 15 49.75 -54.71 26.58
N THR A 16 48.99 -55.75 26.24
CA THR A 16 47.63 -55.60 25.66
C THR A 16 46.63 -54.98 26.64
N LEU A 17 46.72 -55.32 27.93
CA LEU A 17 45.90 -54.71 28.97
C LEU A 17 46.22 -53.21 29.12
N LEU A 18 47.51 -52.85 29.06
CA LEU A 18 47.95 -51.45 29.13
C LEU A 18 47.43 -50.63 27.95
N PHE A 19 47.49 -51.18 26.72
CA PHE A 19 46.94 -50.52 25.53
C PHE A 19 45.41 -50.32 25.64
N PHE A 20 44.67 -51.29 26.17
CA PHE A 20 43.23 -51.14 26.39
C PHE A 20 42.90 -50.05 27.42
N VAL A 21 43.66 -49.98 28.52
CA VAL A 21 43.49 -48.94 29.55
C VAL A 21 43.80 -47.56 29.00
N ILE A 22 44.87 -47.42 28.21
CA ILE A 22 45.24 -46.14 27.56
C ILE A 22 44.14 -45.68 26.59
N ASN A 23 43.58 -46.58 25.78
CA ASN A 23 42.49 -46.24 24.86
C ASN A 23 41.21 -45.80 25.61
N LEU A 24 40.88 -46.42 26.74
CA LEU A 24 39.75 -46.00 27.58
C LEU A 24 39.96 -44.62 28.19
N ILE A 25 41.19 -44.30 28.62
CA ILE A 25 41.55 -42.97 29.14
C ILE A 25 41.43 -41.90 28.04
N ILE A 26 41.86 -42.19 26.81
CA ILE A 26 41.76 -41.26 25.68
C ILE A 26 40.28 -40.97 25.34
N LEU A 27 39.43 -42.01 25.28
CA LEU A 27 38.00 -41.85 25.01
C LEU A 27 37.27 -41.04 26.11
N TYR A 28 37.63 -41.24 27.38
CA TYR A 28 37.07 -40.46 28.49
C TYR A 28 37.41 -38.96 28.39
N ASN A 29 38.65 -38.62 28.02
CA ASN A 29 39.07 -37.24 27.83
C ASN A 29 38.39 -36.57 26.62
N ILE A 30 38.11 -37.31 25.55
CA ILE A 30 37.34 -36.80 24.39
C ILE A 30 35.87 -36.55 24.79
N ALA A 31 35.26 -37.46 25.54
CA ALA A 31 33.85 -37.34 25.95
C ALA A 31 33.59 -36.16 26.91
N THR A 32 34.58 -35.77 27.71
CA THR A 32 34.44 -34.65 28.67
C THR A 32 34.61 -33.27 28.04
N ASN A 33 35.32 -33.16 26.90
CA ASN A 33 35.54 -31.88 26.21
C ASN A 33 34.29 -31.34 25.49
N THR A 34 33.34 -32.20 25.12
CA THR A 34 32.13 -31.80 24.35
C THR A 34 31.08 -31.04 25.18
N LYS A 35 31.12 -31.14 26.51
CA LYS A 35 30.08 -30.55 27.38
C LYS A 35 30.29 -29.07 27.74
N LYS A 36 31.48 -28.49 27.50
CA LYS A 36 31.82 -27.12 27.94
C LYS A 36 31.49 -25.99 26.95
N ILE A 37 31.11 -26.30 25.71
CA ILE A 37 30.98 -25.27 24.65
C ILE A 37 29.60 -24.54 24.65
N ASN A 38 28.54 -25.09 25.25
CA ASN A 38 27.16 -24.58 25.05
C ASN A 38 26.45 -24.03 26.30
N ARG A 39 27.08 -23.12 27.06
CA ARG A 39 26.38 -22.37 28.14
C ARG A 39 26.73 -20.88 28.16
N LYS A 40 26.41 -20.15 27.09
CA LYS A 40 26.03 -18.74 27.21
C LYS A 40 24.57 -18.62 26.82
N LYS A 41 23.68 -18.82 27.81
CA LYS A 41 22.24 -18.56 27.67
C LYS A 41 22.09 -17.04 27.46
N GLN A 42 21.90 -16.64 26.21
CA GLN A 42 21.60 -15.24 25.89
C GLN A 42 20.28 -14.89 26.57
N LYS A 43 20.27 -13.81 27.36
CA LYS A 43 19.06 -13.31 28.00
C LYS A 43 18.11 -12.84 26.89
N PRO A 44 16.82 -13.20 26.91
CA PRO A 44 15.90 -12.77 25.87
C PRO A 44 15.85 -11.24 25.87
N MET A 45 16.00 -10.66 24.67
CA MET A 45 15.88 -9.22 24.47
C MET A 45 14.45 -8.79 24.84
N TYR A 46 14.31 -7.91 25.83
CA TYR A 46 13.00 -7.38 26.19
C TYR A 46 12.53 -6.43 25.09
N ILE A 47 11.67 -6.93 24.20
CA ILE A 47 11.04 -6.11 23.17
C ILE A 47 10.09 -5.15 23.89
N ARG A 48 10.51 -3.89 24.06
CA ARG A 48 9.61 -2.81 24.46
C ARG A 48 8.48 -2.80 23.44
N LYS A 49 7.25 -3.14 23.86
CA LYS A 49 6.05 -3.13 23.02
C LYS A 49 5.99 -1.77 22.33
N GLN A 50 6.44 -1.72 21.09
CA GLN A 50 6.40 -0.50 20.30
C GLN A 50 4.93 -0.14 20.22
N ARG A 51 4.57 1.09 20.64
CA ARG A 51 3.26 1.65 20.34
C ARG A 51 3.07 1.40 18.85
N GLN A 52 2.09 0.58 18.47
CA GLN A 52 1.78 0.36 17.06
C GLN A 52 1.62 1.74 16.46
N ILE A 53 2.53 2.13 15.57
CA ILE A 53 2.36 3.36 14.79
C ILE A 53 1.09 3.08 14.00
N LYS A 54 -0.02 3.66 14.47
CA LYS A 54 -1.31 3.55 13.80
C LYS A 54 -1.06 4.23 12.46
N HIS A 55 -0.91 3.44 11.41
CA HIS A 55 -0.59 3.96 10.08
C HIS A 55 -1.73 4.90 9.73
N MET A 56 -1.44 6.20 9.71
CA MET A 56 -2.42 7.17 9.28
C MET A 56 -2.56 6.98 7.77
N PRO A 57 -3.75 6.65 7.27
CA PRO A 57 -3.97 6.54 5.84
C PRO A 57 -3.67 7.88 5.18
N ILE A 58 -2.89 7.84 4.10
CA ILE A 58 -2.56 8.99 3.28
C ILE A 58 -3.74 9.27 2.34
N ASN A 59 -4.07 10.54 2.12
CA ASN A 59 -5.11 11.00 1.19
C ASN A 59 -6.57 10.64 1.55
N ILE A 60 -6.88 10.60 2.85
CA ILE A 60 -8.29 10.59 3.29
C ILE A 60 -8.85 12.01 3.27
N PRO A 61 -9.97 12.26 2.59
CA PRO A 61 -10.61 13.57 2.65
C PRO A 61 -11.09 13.85 4.08
N THR A 62 -10.65 14.97 4.64
CA THR A 62 -11.07 15.44 5.97
C THR A 62 -12.47 16.07 5.96
N GLN A 63 -13.04 16.29 4.78
CA GLN A 63 -14.33 16.91 4.55
C GLN A 63 -15.20 16.04 3.63
N SER A 64 -16.52 16.22 3.70
CA SER A 64 -17.45 15.56 2.79
C SER A 64 -17.24 16.02 1.35
N ILE A 65 -17.11 15.07 0.44
CA ILE A 65 -17.04 15.29 -1.01
C ILE A 65 -18.42 14.99 -1.60
N LYS A 66 -19.04 15.98 -2.23
CA LYS A 66 -20.33 15.79 -2.90
C LYS A 66 -20.18 14.91 -4.14
N PRO A 67 -21.17 14.09 -4.50
CA PRO A 67 -21.17 13.38 -5.78
C PRO A 67 -21.29 14.39 -6.93
N TYR A 68 -20.88 13.97 -8.13
CA TYR A 68 -21.16 14.76 -9.33
C TYR A 68 -22.67 14.76 -9.61
N SER A 69 -23.20 15.91 -9.95
CA SER A 69 -24.58 16.09 -10.39
C SER A 69 -24.60 16.81 -11.72
N GLN A 70 -25.64 16.56 -12.51
CA GLN A 70 -25.87 17.35 -13.72
C GLN A 70 -26.28 18.76 -13.32
N ILE A 71 -25.48 19.75 -13.72
CA ILE A 71 -25.70 21.17 -13.39
C ILE A 71 -26.13 22.00 -14.61
N GLY A 72 -26.09 21.40 -15.80
CA GLY A 72 -26.43 22.08 -17.03
C GLY A 72 -26.16 21.21 -18.26
N ILE A 73 -26.04 21.89 -19.39
CA ILE A 73 -25.69 21.30 -20.68
C ILE A 73 -24.57 22.10 -21.36
N LEU A 74 -23.75 21.39 -22.11
CA LEU A 74 -22.88 21.92 -23.13
C LEU A 74 -23.60 21.79 -24.46
N HIS A 75 -23.73 22.88 -25.21
CA HIS A 75 -24.39 22.85 -26.51
C HIS A 75 -23.58 23.55 -27.57
N ASN A 76 -23.62 22.97 -28.76
CA ASN A 76 -23.24 23.58 -30.01
C ASN A 76 -24.38 23.31 -31.02
N ASN A 77 -24.33 23.93 -32.20
CA ASN A 77 -25.34 23.82 -33.25
C ASN A 77 -25.72 22.37 -33.60
N ASN A 78 -24.77 21.43 -33.44
CA ASN A 78 -24.95 20.04 -33.85
C ASN A 78 -25.15 19.05 -32.70
N LYS A 79 -24.77 19.41 -31.46
CA LYS A 79 -24.65 18.45 -30.35
C LYS A 79 -24.98 19.09 -29.01
N ILE A 80 -25.62 18.30 -28.16
CA ILE A 80 -25.89 18.63 -26.76
C ILE A 80 -25.29 17.53 -25.90
N LEU A 81 -24.49 17.91 -24.91
CA LEU A 81 -23.85 17.01 -23.94
C LEU A 81 -24.22 17.47 -22.52
N PRO A 82 -24.43 16.55 -21.57
CA PRO A 82 -24.65 16.91 -20.18
C PRO A 82 -23.39 17.52 -19.56
N LEU A 83 -23.55 18.60 -18.79
CA LEU A 83 -22.48 19.16 -17.96
C LEU A 83 -22.63 18.64 -16.53
N MET A 84 -21.66 17.83 -16.10
CA MET A 84 -21.61 17.27 -14.76
C MET A 84 -20.65 18.10 -13.92
N GLY A 85 -21.06 18.44 -12.70
CA GLY A 85 -20.28 19.29 -11.80
C GLY A 85 -20.40 18.89 -10.34
N ARG A 86 -19.35 19.20 -9.57
CA ARG A 86 -19.35 19.20 -8.10
C ARG A 86 -18.30 20.16 -7.56
N GLN A 87 -18.44 20.60 -6.32
CA GLN A 87 -17.34 21.27 -5.61
C GLN A 87 -16.22 20.27 -5.31
N VAL A 88 -14.96 20.73 -5.31
CA VAL A 88 -13.79 19.89 -4.95
C VAL A 88 -13.93 19.34 -3.52
N HIS A 89 -14.32 20.22 -2.59
CA HIS A 89 -14.70 19.91 -1.22
C HIS A 89 -15.81 20.88 -0.80
N SER A 90 -16.51 20.59 0.30
CA SER A 90 -17.56 21.49 0.80
C SER A 90 -17.01 22.89 1.05
N GLY A 91 -17.69 23.92 0.55
CA GLY A 91 -17.27 25.32 0.68
C GLY A 91 -16.09 25.74 -0.22
N SER A 92 -15.61 24.88 -1.10
CA SER A 92 -14.58 25.26 -2.07
C SER A 92 -15.13 26.21 -3.12
N TYR A 93 -14.33 27.22 -3.50
CA TYR A 93 -14.55 28.03 -4.71
C TYR A 93 -14.16 27.28 -5.99
N LYS A 94 -13.51 26.13 -5.84
CA LYS A 94 -13.06 25.28 -6.95
C LYS A 94 -14.07 24.18 -7.20
N TRP A 95 -14.27 23.90 -8.47
CA TRP A 95 -15.22 22.92 -8.96
C TRP A 95 -14.54 21.90 -9.87
N ASN A 96 -15.04 20.67 -9.79
CA ASN A 96 -14.69 19.62 -10.72
C ASN A 96 -15.80 19.47 -11.75
N TYR A 97 -15.40 19.36 -13.02
CA TYR A 97 -16.32 19.24 -14.14
C TYR A 97 -15.91 18.11 -15.06
N HIS A 98 -16.92 17.43 -15.60
CA HIS A 98 -16.77 16.52 -16.73
C HIS A 98 -18.04 16.56 -17.57
N THR A 99 -17.93 16.06 -18.79
CA THR A 99 -19.10 15.81 -19.64
C THR A 99 -19.21 14.33 -19.95
N MET A 100 -20.35 13.92 -20.49
CA MET A 100 -20.59 12.54 -20.92
C MET A 100 -21.04 12.54 -22.38
N THR A 101 -20.67 11.50 -23.12
CA THR A 101 -21.16 11.30 -24.49
C THR A 101 -22.67 10.99 -24.49
N ASN A 102 -23.37 11.35 -25.56
CA ASN A 102 -24.80 11.05 -25.75
C ASN A 102 -25.04 9.67 -26.41
N ASN A 103 -24.09 8.74 -26.28
CA ASN A 103 -24.21 7.41 -26.88
C ASN A 103 -24.94 6.45 -25.92
N HIS A 104 -25.36 5.29 -26.42
CA HIS A 104 -25.97 4.22 -25.60
C HIS A 104 -25.10 3.83 -24.40
N ILE A 105 -23.78 3.91 -24.53
CA ILE A 105 -22.83 3.76 -23.43
C ILE A 105 -22.21 5.15 -23.21
N PRO A 106 -22.56 5.84 -22.12
CA PRO A 106 -22.05 7.17 -21.86
C PRO A 106 -20.60 7.07 -21.36
N ILE A 107 -19.69 7.72 -22.08
CA ILE A 107 -18.27 7.78 -21.75
C ILE A 107 -18.01 9.12 -21.08
N ARG A 108 -17.32 9.10 -19.94
CA ARG A 108 -16.90 10.31 -19.23
C ARG A 108 -15.73 10.96 -19.97
N ILE A 109 -15.86 12.25 -20.23
CA ILE A 109 -14.85 13.09 -20.87
C ILE A 109 -14.44 14.21 -19.88
N PRO A 110 -13.16 14.31 -19.51
CA PRO A 110 -12.67 15.37 -18.64
C PRO A 110 -12.77 16.72 -19.35
N LEU A 111 -12.96 17.79 -18.58
CA LEU A 111 -13.00 19.14 -19.12
C LEU A 111 -11.73 19.90 -18.78
N GLU A 112 -11.31 20.75 -19.71
CA GLU A 112 -10.21 21.67 -19.49
C GLU A 112 -10.73 23.12 -19.57
N ASN A 113 -10.31 23.94 -18.61
CA ASN A 113 -10.61 25.37 -18.61
C ASN A 113 -9.30 26.15 -18.44
N ASN A 114 -8.99 27.03 -19.40
CA ASN A 114 -7.75 27.82 -19.42
C ASN A 114 -6.47 26.96 -19.29
N GLY A 115 -6.42 25.82 -20.00
CA GLY A 115 -5.27 24.91 -19.99
C GLY A 115 -5.07 24.14 -18.68
N LYS A 116 -6.09 24.08 -17.82
CA LYS A 116 -6.08 23.30 -16.59
C LYS A 116 -7.17 22.24 -16.64
N ASN A 117 -6.81 21.03 -16.24
CA ASN A 117 -7.77 19.94 -16.06
C ASN A 117 -8.69 20.26 -14.87
N CYS A 118 -10.00 20.22 -15.13
CA CYS A 118 -11.05 20.48 -14.16
C CYS A 118 -11.44 19.23 -13.36
N GLU A 119 -10.54 18.27 -13.19
CA GLU A 119 -10.75 17.09 -12.36
C GLU A 119 -9.74 17.01 -11.20
N GLY A 120 -10.06 16.14 -10.22
CA GLY A 120 -9.17 15.83 -9.11
C GLY A 120 -9.22 16.83 -7.94
N ALA A 121 -8.06 17.10 -7.34
CA ALA A 121 -7.92 17.92 -6.14
C ALA A 121 -7.77 19.43 -6.44
N ASN A 122 -7.29 19.78 -7.63
CA ASN A 122 -7.06 21.17 -8.00
C ASN A 122 -8.31 21.86 -8.53
N GLY A 123 -9.13 21.12 -9.30
CA GLY A 123 -10.33 21.63 -9.94
C GLY A 123 -10.10 22.89 -10.80
N CYS A 124 -11.21 23.49 -11.20
CA CYS A 124 -11.27 24.74 -11.97
C CYS A 124 -12.07 25.81 -11.24
N LYS A 125 -12.02 27.05 -11.77
CA LYS A 125 -12.94 28.12 -11.36
C LYS A 125 -14.38 27.72 -11.71
N GLU A 126 -15.34 28.30 -10.99
CA GLU A 126 -16.76 28.12 -11.31
C GLU A 126 -17.06 28.58 -12.75
N LEU A 127 -17.88 27.79 -13.44
CA LEU A 127 -18.31 28.05 -14.80
C LEU A 127 -19.68 28.72 -14.76
N TYR A 128 -19.92 29.65 -15.67
CA TYR A 128 -21.16 30.40 -15.76
C TYR A 128 -21.90 30.09 -17.08
N SER A 129 -23.18 30.42 -17.12
CA SER A 129 -23.95 30.34 -18.37
C SER A 129 -23.34 31.29 -19.42
N ASN A 130 -23.34 30.86 -20.68
CA ASN A 130 -22.73 31.52 -21.84
C ASN A 130 -21.19 31.48 -21.89
N ASP A 131 -20.53 30.84 -20.92
CA ASP A 131 -19.10 30.54 -21.06
C ASP A 131 -18.88 29.54 -22.20
N THR A 132 -17.78 29.70 -22.93
CA THR A 132 -17.38 28.79 -24.02
C THR A 132 -16.22 27.91 -23.58
N ILE A 133 -16.36 26.60 -23.72
CA ILE A 133 -15.31 25.62 -23.42
C ILE A 133 -14.94 24.87 -24.70
N TYR A 134 -13.64 24.67 -24.90
CA TYR A 134 -13.11 23.84 -25.96
C TYR A 134 -13.00 22.39 -25.49
N LEU A 135 -13.55 21.46 -26.26
CA LEU A 135 -13.51 20.02 -25.98
C LEU A 135 -12.58 19.34 -26.99
N PRO A 136 -11.39 18.87 -26.58
CA PRO A 136 -10.40 18.32 -27.50
C PRO A 136 -10.90 17.03 -28.20
N GLU A 137 -11.71 16.21 -27.53
CA GLU A 137 -12.27 14.96 -28.08
C GLU A 137 -13.26 15.21 -29.22
N TYR A 138 -13.86 16.40 -29.27
CA TYR A 138 -14.78 16.81 -30.32
C TYR A 138 -14.16 17.81 -31.31
N ASN A 139 -12.94 18.30 -31.04
CA ASN A 139 -12.27 19.36 -31.79
C ASN A 139 -13.17 20.58 -32.01
N ASP A 140 -13.97 20.94 -31.00
CA ASP A 140 -15.04 21.92 -31.15
C ASP A 140 -15.29 22.70 -29.85
N LYS A 141 -15.91 23.87 -29.98
CA LYS A 141 -16.28 24.73 -28.85
C LYS A 141 -17.74 24.55 -28.51
N PHE A 142 -18.03 24.48 -27.21
CA PHE A 142 -19.38 24.34 -26.69
C PHE A 142 -19.70 25.51 -25.76
N THR A 143 -20.93 25.99 -25.86
CA THR A 143 -21.46 27.01 -24.96
C THR A 143 -22.16 26.35 -23.79
N ILE A 144 -21.93 26.87 -22.59
CA ILE A 144 -22.53 26.36 -21.36
C ILE A 144 -23.91 26.96 -21.17
N LYS A 145 -24.88 26.12 -20.79
CA LYS A 145 -26.17 26.54 -20.27
C LYS A 145 -26.42 25.84 -18.94
N LEU A 146 -26.36 26.58 -17.83
CA LEU A 146 -26.62 26.05 -16.51
C LEU A 146 -28.12 25.91 -16.26
N TYR A 147 -28.47 24.90 -15.48
CA TYR A 147 -29.81 24.76 -14.93
C TYR A 147 -30.00 25.70 -13.75
N ASP A 148 -31.24 26.17 -13.60
CA ASP A 148 -31.59 27.06 -12.52
C ASP A 148 -31.55 26.30 -11.19
N LYS A 149 -30.83 26.84 -10.20
CA LYS A 149 -30.69 26.24 -8.87
C LYS A 149 -31.86 26.72 -8.02
N THR A 150 -33.07 26.26 -8.32
CA THR A 150 -34.24 26.63 -7.51
C THR A 150 -34.06 26.12 -6.08
N PRO A 151 -34.20 26.97 -5.05
CA PRO A 151 -34.08 26.53 -3.66
C PRO A 151 -35.13 25.45 -3.38
N ARG A 152 -34.71 24.35 -2.75
CA ARG A 152 -35.63 23.28 -2.34
C ARG A 152 -36.17 23.61 -0.95
N TYR A 153 -37.49 23.62 -0.82
CA TYR A 153 -38.19 23.80 0.45
C TYR A 153 -37.77 22.72 1.46
N ILE A 154 -37.50 23.12 2.70
CA ILE A 154 -37.28 22.22 3.84
C ILE A 154 -38.57 22.26 4.65
N PRO A 155 -39.41 21.20 4.59
CA PRO A 155 -40.78 21.27 5.09
C PRO A 155 -40.93 21.25 6.61
N TYR A 156 -39.86 21.01 7.35
CA TYR A 156 -39.87 21.01 8.81
C TYR A 156 -38.62 21.75 9.31
N ILE A 157 -38.80 22.98 9.75
CA ILE A 157 -37.87 23.71 10.61
C ILE A 157 -38.73 24.27 11.73
#